data_AF-A0AAW2M3K4-F1
#
_entry.id   AF-A0AAW2M3K4-F1
#
_cell.length_a   1.000
_cell.length_b   1.000
_cell.length_c   1.000
_cell.angle_alpha   90.00
_cell.angle_beta   90.00
_cell.angle_gamma   90.00
#
_symmetry.space_group_name_H-M   'P 1'
#
loop_
_entity.id
_entity.type
_entity.pdbx_description
1 polymer ?
#
loop_
_entity_poly.entity_id
_entity_poly.type
_entity_poly.pdbx_seq_one_letter_code
_entity_poly.pdbx_strand_id
1 'polypeptide(L)'
;MPAYVKRVANEEYLFPDSDIAYIFDELLERKLIELPESKHLDEAGKVNYPKYCKYHQVVSHPIERCFAVKEKIMALAKEGKIILDIEETI
;
A
#
# COMPACT_ATOMS: atom_id res chain seq x y z
N MET A 1 -9.02 -22.80 -10.50
CA MET A 1 -9.36 -22.02 -9.29
C MET A 1 -8.07 -21.36 -8.81
N PRO A 2 -7.95 -20.03 -8.78
CA PRO A 2 -6.72 -19.42 -8.29
C PRO A 2 -6.58 -19.70 -6.79
N ALA A 3 -5.40 -20.16 -6.39
CA ALA A 3 -5.09 -20.48 -5.00
C ALA A 3 -5.28 -19.23 -4.13
N TYR A 4 -6.17 -19.33 -3.14
CA TYR A 4 -6.36 -18.29 -2.14
C TYR A 4 -5.14 -18.30 -1.22
N VAL A 5 -4.12 -17.51 -1.56
CA VAL A 5 -2.96 -17.28 -0.68
C VAL A 5 -3.49 -16.53 0.53
N LYS A 6 -3.67 -17.25 1.65
CA LYS A 6 -3.85 -16.63 2.97
C LYS A 6 -2.57 -15.85 3.26
N ARG A 7 -2.54 -14.58 2.91
CA ARG A 7 -1.51 -13.65 3.37
C ARG A 7 -1.81 -13.43 4.84
N VAL A 8 -0.98 -13.99 5.72
CA VAL A 8 -1.05 -13.74 7.16
C VAL A 8 -0.97 -12.23 7.33
N ALA A 9 -2.01 -11.63 7.91
CA ALA A 9 -1.96 -10.23 8.31
C ALA A 9 -0.93 -10.17 9.44
N ASN A 10 0.30 -9.82 9.08
CA ASN A 10 1.42 -9.89 10.00
C ASN A 10 1.33 -8.72 10.98
N GLU A 11 1.44 -9.03 12.26
CA GLU A 11 1.75 -8.09 13.34
C GLU A 11 3.20 -7.55 13.23
N GLU A 12 3.86 -7.63 12.06
CA GLU A 12 5.27 -7.27 11.84
C GLU A 12 5.49 -6.19 10.77
N TYR A 13 4.54 -5.27 10.55
CA TYR A 13 4.84 -4.06 9.77
C TYR A 13 5.36 -2.98 10.71
N LEU A 14 6.53 -2.42 10.38
CA LEU A 14 7.24 -1.43 11.19
C LEU A 14 6.61 -0.02 11.07
N PHE A 15 5.33 0.06 10.75
CA PHE A 15 4.56 1.30 10.59
C PHE A 15 3.08 1.00 10.83
N PRO A 16 2.32 1.94 11.43
CA PRO A 16 0.90 1.77 11.66
C PRO A 16 0.10 1.90 10.36
N ASP A 17 -1.10 1.31 10.36
CA ASP A 17 -1.98 1.34 9.19
C ASP A 17 -2.41 2.77 8.79
N SER A 18 -2.46 3.69 9.75
CA SER A 18 -2.74 5.12 9.53
C SER A 18 -1.72 5.80 8.62
N ASP A 19 -0.47 5.37 8.68
CA ASP A 19 0.63 6.05 8.01
C ASP A 19 0.80 5.56 6.57
N ILE A 20 0.17 4.42 6.23
CA ILE A 20 0.26 3.81 4.90
C ILE A 20 -0.16 4.78 3.81
N ALA A 21 -1.25 5.52 4.02
CA ALA A 21 -1.74 6.47 3.03
C ALA A 21 -0.71 7.59 2.77
N TYR A 22 -0.12 8.12 3.85
CA TYR A 22 0.90 9.16 3.78
C TYR A 22 2.20 8.66 3.14
N ILE A 23 2.74 7.54 3.62
CA ILE A 23 3.96 6.92 3.08
C ILE A 23 3.76 6.61 1.60
N PHE A 24 2.61 6.08 1.22
CA PHE A 24 2.30 5.77 -0.17
C PHE A 24 2.32 7.01 -1.06
N ASP A 25 1.69 8.10 -0.62
CA ASP A 25 1.65 9.35 -1.38
C ASP A 25 3.08 9.92 -1.52
N GLU A 26 3.91 9.91 -0.47
CA GLU A 26 5.33 10.31 -0.56
C GLU A 26 6.14 9.44 -1.53
N LEU A 27 5.95 8.12 -1.49
CA LEU A 27 6.65 7.20 -2.39
C LEU A 27 6.27 7.45 -3.86
N LEU A 28 5.01 7.80 -4.12
CA LEU A 28 4.51 8.11 -5.45
C LEU A 28 5.10 9.44 -5.94
N GLU A 29 5.12 10.48 -5.09
CA GLU A 29 5.73 11.77 -5.40
C GLU A 29 7.22 11.65 -5.71
N ARG A 30 7.94 10.82 -4.96
CA ARG A 30 9.37 10.52 -5.17
C ARG A 30 9.63 9.51 -6.29
N LYS A 31 8.58 9.00 -6.94
CA LYS A 31 8.66 7.98 -8.02
C LYS A 31 9.40 6.70 -7.59
N LEU A 32 9.33 6.35 -6.31
CA LEU A 32 9.88 5.10 -5.76
C LEU A 32 8.93 3.92 -5.98
N ILE A 33 7.66 4.22 -6.24
CA ILE A 33 6.64 3.26 -6.65
C ILE A 33 5.90 3.81 -7.87
N GLU A 34 5.41 2.89 -8.69
CA GLU A 34 4.53 3.21 -9.82
C GLU A 34 3.18 2.54 -9.60
N LEU A 35 2.12 3.19 -10.08
CA LEU A 35 0.78 2.61 -10.04
C LEU A 35 0.65 1.58 -11.18
N PRO A 36 0.08 0.39 -10.92
CA PRO A 36 -0.34 -0.50 -11.99
C PRO A 36 -1.36 0.20 -12.89
N GLU A 37 -1.37 -0.12 -14.19
CA GLU A 37 -2.39 0.40 -15.10
C GLU A 37 -3.80 0.03 -14.61
N SER A 38 -4.68 1.03 -14.50
CA SER A 38 -6.10 0.81 -14.24
C SER A 38 -6.71 0.00 -15.38
N LYS A 39 -7.06 -1.26 -15.11
CA LYS A 39 -7.78 -2.10 -16.09
C LYS A 39 -9.27 -1.74 -16.19
N HIS A 40 -9.81 -1.02 -15.22
CA HIS A 40 -11.21 -0.61 -15.17
C HIS A 40 -11.34 0.91 -15.28
N LEU A 41 -11.58 1.39 -16.50
CA LEU A 41 -11.92 2.80 -16.77
C LEU A 41 -13.17 3.24 -15.98
N ASP A 42 -14.10 2.32 -15.71
CA ASP A 42 -15.37 2.59 -15.02
C ASP A 42 -15.21 3.00 -13.54
N GLU A 43 -14.03 2.76 -12.94
CA GLU A 43 -13.77 3.08 -11.53
C GLU A 43 -12.92 4.33 -11.34
N ALA A 44 -12.45 4.96 -12.45
CA ALA A 44 -11.66 6.18 -12.42
C ALA A 44 -12.40 7.36 -11.75
N GLY A 45 -13.74 7.36 -11.74
CA GLY A 45 -14.57 8.36 -11.06
C GLY A 45 -14.89 8.04 -9.59
N LYS A 46 -14.47 6.88 -9.07
CA LYS A 46 -14.86 6.38 -7.73
C LYS A 46 -13.83 6.68 -6.64
N VAL A 47 -12.95 7.66 -6.85
CA VAL A 47 -11.90 8.04 -5.89
C VAL A 47 -12.43 8.42 -4.50
N ASN A 48 -13.69 8.88 -4.43
CA ASN A 48 -14.36 9.26 -3.18
C ASN A 48 -14.96 8.07 -2.41
N TYR A 49 -14.88 6.84 -2.93
CA TYR A 49 -15.48 5.70 -2.25
C TYR A 49 -14.58 5.24 -1.08
N PRO A 50 -15.16 4.94 0.09
CA PRO A 50 -14.38 4.55 1.28
C PRO A 50 -13.63 3.23 1.15
N LYS A 51 -13.88 2.45 0.09
CA LYS A 51 -13.16 1.21 -0.23
C LYS A 51 -12.29 1.33 -1.48
N TYR A 52 -12.09 2.54 -1.99
CA TYR A 52 -11.22 2.77 -3.13
C TYR A 52 -9.76 2.58 -2.72
N CYS A 53 -9.07 1.67 -3.39
CA CYS A 53 -7.65 1.45 -3.22
C CYS A 53 -6.90 2.31 -4.23
N LYS A 54 -6.17 3.35 -3.80
CA LYS A 54 -5.38 4.20 -4.71
C LYS A 54 -4.32 3.40 -5.48
N TYR A 55 -3.71 2.39 -4.85
CA TYR A 55 -2.69 1.57 -5.49
C TYR A 55 -3.24 0.72 -6.62
N HIS A 56 -4.31 -0.04 -6.39
CA HIS A 56 -4.90 -0.89 -7.42
C HIS A 56 -5.85 -0.14 -8.36
N GLN A 57 -6.22 1.10 -8.02
CA GLN A 57 -7.18 1.94 -8.72
C GLN A 57 -8.56 1.27 -8.89
N VAL A 58 -9.00 0.52 -7.87
CA VAL A 58 -10.30 -0.21 -7.84
C VAL A 58 -11.02 -0.05 -6.51
N VAL A 59 -12.34 -0.25 -6.49
CA VAL A 59 -13.15 -0.30 -5.27
C VAL A 59 -13.15 -1.72 -4.70
N SER A 60 -12.31 -1.96 -3.68
CA SER A 60 -12.18 -3.28 -3.04
C SER A 60 -11.91 -3.12 -1.54
N HIS A 61 -10.85 -2.39 -1.22
CA HIS A 61 -10.39 -2.13 0.13
C HIS A 61 -9.73 -0.75 0.18
N PRO A 62 -9.77 -0.07 1.34
CA PRO A 62 -9.04 1.17 1.52
C PRO A 62 -7.52 0.89 1.55
N ILE A 63 -6.69 1.89 1.25
CA ILE A 63 -5.25 1.70 1.03
C ILE A 63 -4.51 1.18 2.27
N GLU A 64 -4.98 1.52 3.45
CA GLU A 64 -4.48 1.10 4.76
C GLU A 64 -4.53 -0.43 4.91
N ARG A 65 -5.47 -1.08 4.20
CA ARG A 65 -5.62 -2.55 4.18
C ARG A 65 -4.95 -3.19 2.95
N CYS A 66 -4.25 -2.42 2.14
CA CYS A 66 -3.64 -2.91 0.91
C CYS A 66 -2.32 -3.63 1.19
N PHE A 67 -2.37 -4.96 1.24
CA PHE A 67 -1.16 -5.75 1.47
C PHE A 67 -0.08 -5.54 0.41
N ALA A 68 -0.43 -5.26 -0.85
CA ALA A 68 0.56 -5.02 -1.88
C ALA A 68 1.40 -3.75 -1.60
N VAL A 69 0.76 -2.71 -1.05
CA VAL A 69 1.44 -1.49 -0.61
C VAL A 69 2.34 -1.78 0.59
N LYS A 70 1.82 -2.48 1.62
CA LYS A 70 2.63 -2.82 2.81
C LYS A 70 3.89 -3.60 2.45
N GLU A 71 3.78 -4.60 1.59
CA GLU A 71 4.93 -5.37 1.10
C GLU A 71 5.94 -4.50 0.33
N LYS A 72 5.44 -3.56 -0.49
CA LYS A 72 6.31 -2.67 -1.27
C LYS A 72 7.08 -1.70 -0.37
N ILE A 73 6.43 -1.13 0.64
CA ILE A 73 7.07 -0.25 1.63
C ILE A 73 8.17 -1.02 2.37
N MET A 74 7.87 -2.23 2.88
CA MET A 74 8.86 -3.05 3.56
C MET A 74 10.03 -3.45 2.66
N ALA A 75 9.79 -3.76 1.38
CA ALA A 75 10.84 -4.07 0.42
C ALA A 75 11.78 -2.87 0.21
N LEU A 76 11.22 -1.66 0.03
CA LEU A 76 12.01 -0.44 -0.13
C LEU A 76 12.85 -0.13 1.12
N ALA A 77 12.30 -0.37 2.31
CA ALA A 77 13.01 -0.20 3.57
C ALA A 77 14.17 -1.20 3.71
N LYS A 78 13.93 -2.48 3.38
CA LYS A 78 14.97 -3.53 3.35
C LYS A 78 16.07 -3.24 2.33
N GLU A 79 15.72 -2.62 1.20
CA GLU A 79 16.66 -2.18 0.18
C GLU A 79 17.42 -0.89 0.59
N GLY A 80 17.08 -0.26 1.72
CA GLY A 80 17.66 1.00 2.18
C GLY A 80 17.28 2.21 1.33
N LYS A 81 16.26 2.08 0.46
CA LYS A 81 15.77 3.18 -0.38
C LYS A 81 14.91 4.17 0.39
N ILE A 82 14.31 3.71 1.47
CA ILE A 82 13.59 4.55 2.43
C ILE A 82 14.03 4.19 3.84
N ILE A 83 13.91 5.16 4.74
CA ILE A 83 14.05 4.97 6.17
C ILE A 83 12.64 5.09 6.73
N LEU A 84 12.20 4.05 7.42
CA LEU A 84 11.00 4.11 8.25
C LEU A 84 11.51 4.55 9.62
N ASP A 85 11.03 5.68 10.13
CA ASP A 85 11.34 6.11 11.49
C ASP A 85 10.51 5.27 12.45
N ILE A 86 10.97 4.03 12.65
CA ILE A 86 10.43 3.13 13.64
C ILE A 86 10.96 3.68 14.96
N GLU A 87 10.09 4.19 15.83
CA GLU A 87 10.45 4.29 17.24
C GLU A 87 10.75 2.87 17.71
N GLU A 88 12.04 2.51 17.68
CA GLU A 88 12.56 1.26 18.19
C GLU A 88 12.25 1.27 19.68
N THR A 89 11.15 0.62 20.06
CA THR A 89 10.83 0.44 21.47
C THR A 89 11.86 -0.54 22.01
N ILE A 90 12.93 0.02 22.59
CA ILE A 90 14.02 -0.68 23.28
C ILE A 90 13.47 -1.62 24.35
#